data_AF-A0A7V8WU86-F1
#
_entry.id   AF-A0A7V8WU86-F1
#
_cell.length_a   1.000
_cell.length_b   1.000
_cell.length_c   1.000
_cell.angle_alpha   90.00
_cell.angle_beta   90.00
_cell.angle_gamma   90.00
#
_symmetry.space_group_name_H-M   'P 1'
#
loop_
_entity.id
_entity.type
_entity.pdbx_description
1 polymer ?
#
loop_
_entity_poly.entity_id
_entity_poly.type
_entity_poly.pdbx_seq_one_letter_code
_entity_poly.pdbx_strand_id
1 'polypeptide(L)'
;MVPEDVLGTSGRLGYLEDVDRLLAAVAGQYDSAWCIDHLQGDVLERWTALTYLAARHPGLRWGHTVLAQSFRNPALVAKMGATLQFLSGGRFILGIGAGGQAAEHRTYGYAFPPGRERVAALDEALQIIMALWTRERATFAGAHYRVEGASCEPQPNPLPPVMVGAFRPRMLSLAARHA
;
A
#
# COMPACT_ATOMS: atom_id res chain seq x y z
N MET A 1 18.70 4.66 -15.57
CA MET A 1 19.36 5.68 -14.75
C MET A 1 18.25 6.56 -14.22
N VAL A 2 17.80 6.30 -13.00
CA VAL A 2 16.78 7.12 -12.32
C VAL A 2 17.56 8.27 -11.65
N PRO A 3 17.13 9.54 -11.76
CA PRO A 3 17.88 10.66 -11.19
C PRO A 3 18.02 10.51 -9.67
N GLU A 4 19.18 10.90 -9.14
CA GLU A 4 19.67 10.56 -7.81
C GLU A 4 19.08 11.39 -6.65
N ASP A 5 18.31 12.45 -6.89
CA ASP A 5 17.76 13.28 -5.81
C ASP A 5 16.26 13.56 -6.02
N VAL A 6 15.37 12.84 -5.33
CA VAL A 6 13.94 13.18 -5.21
C VAL A 6 13.73 14.29 -4.18
N LEU A 7 14.63 14.42 -3.20
CA LEU A 7 14.66 15.46 -2.18
C LEU A 7 15.78 16.48 -2.47
N GLY A 8 15.92 16.92 -3.73
CA GLY A 8 16.91 17.91 -4.15
C GLY A 8 17.06 19.11 -3.18
N THR A 9 18.14 19.88 -3.34
CA THR A 9 18.67 20.96 -2.46
C THR A 9 17.67 21.93 -1.80
N SER A 10 16.40 21.94 -2.21
CA SER A 10 15.30 22.79 -1.75
C SER A 10 14.60 22.29 -0.47
N GLY A 11 14.95 21.11 0.05
CA GLY A 11 14.41 20.57 1.31
C GLY A 11 12.89 20.33 1.27
N ARG A 12 12.24 20.29 2.44
CA ARG A 12 10.79 19.97 2.57
C ARG A 12 9.90 20.86 1.70
N LEU A 13 10.17 22.17 1.64
CA LEU A 13 9.31 23.11 0.92
C LEU A 13 9.41 22.91 -0.60
N GLY A 14 10.62 22.78 -1.14
CA GLY A 14 10.78 22.52 -2.56
C GLY A 14 10.17 21.19 -3.01
N TYR A 15 10.28 20.13 -2.20
CA TYR A 15 9.61 18.87 -2.49
C TYR A 15 8.09 19.05 -2.65
N LEU A 16 7.45 19.80 -1.75
CA LEU A 16 6.01 20.05 -1.82
C LEU A 16 5.65 20.93 -3.01
N GLU A 17 6.44 21.97 -3.31
CA GLU A 17 6.24 22.82 -4.48
C GLU A 17 6.37 22.03 -5.79
N ASP A 18 7.31 21.10 -5.87
CA ASP A 18 7.50 20.26 -7.04
C ASP A 18 6.34 19.28 -7.24
N VAL A 19 5.84 18.66 -6.16
CA VAL A 19 4.64 17.81 -6.21
C VAL A 19 3.42 18.65 -6.63
N ASP A 20 3.20 19.80 -6.02
CA ASP A 20 2.08 20.69 -6.33
C ASP A 20 2.14 21.12 -7.81
N ARG A 21 3.32 21.50 -8.31
CA ARG A 21 3.56 21.89 -9.71
C ARG A 21 3.28 20.75 -10.68
N LEU A 22 3.80 19.55 -10.38
CA LEU A 22 3.61 18.37 -11.21
C LEU A 22 2.12 18.00 -11.32
N LEU A 23 1.41 17.96 -10.19
CA LEU A 23 -0.01 17.63 -10.17
C LEU A 23 -0.86 18.70 -10.88
N ALA A 24 -0.52 19.98 -10.74
CA ALA A 24 -1.18 21.06 -11.46
C ALA A 24 -1.02 20.95 -12.99
N ALA A 25 0.17 20.55 -13.47
CA ALA A 25 0.45 20.39 -14.90
C ALA A 25 -0.38 19.28 -15.57
N VAL A 26 -0.86 18.31 -14.82
CA VAL A 26 -1.66 17.17 -15.31
C VAL A 26 -3.10 17.17 -14.77
N ALA A 27 -3.53 18.27 -14.16
CA ALA A 27 -4.86 18.37 -13.56
C ALA A 27 -5.97 18.08 -14.58
N GLY A 28 -6.94 17.25 -14.20
CA GLY A 28 -8.05 16.83 -15.06
C GLY A 28 -7.69 15.79 -16.13
N GLN A 29 -6.43 15.35 -16.22
CA GLN A 29 -6.00 14.30 -17.15
C GLN A 29 -5.99 12.91 -16.52
N TYR A 30 -5.93 12.83 -15.18
CA TYR A 30 -5.87 11.59 -14.42
C TYR A 30 -6.73 11.68 -13.16
N ASP A 31 -7.35 10.56 -12.78
CA ASP A 31 -8.18 10.45 -11.57
C ASP A 31 -7.42 9.92 -10.35
N SER A 32 -6.16 9.50 -10.52
CA SER A 32 -5.40 8.85 -9.45
C SER A 32 -3.90 9.13 -9.49
N ALA A 33 -3.29 9.15 -8.30
CA ALA A 33 -1.85 9.26 -8.08
C ALA A 33 -1.34 8.07 -7.26
N TRP A 34 -0.11 7.63 -7.56
CA TRP A 34 0.44 6.37 -7.06
C TRP A 34 1.85 6.53 -6.48
N CYS A 35 2.14 5.84 -5.36
CA CYS A 35 3.43 5.93 -4.67
C CYS A 35 4.09 4.55 -4.50
N ILE A 36 5.42 4.47 -4.69
CA ILE A 36 6.21 3.22 -4.62
C ILE A 36 6.73 2.95 -3.20
N ASP A 37 6.45 1.78 -2.64
CA ASP A 37 6.85 1.39 -1.26
C ASP A 37 8.31 0.90 -1.19
N HIS A 38 9.22 1.86 -1.06
CA HIS A 38 10.65 1.63 -0.75
C HIS A 38 10.99 2.18 0.63
N LEU A 39 11.87 1.49 1.34
CA LEU A 39 12.33 1.91 2.68
C LEU A 39 13.70 2.60 2.64
N GLN A 40 14.50 2.40 1.60
CA GLN A 40 15.84 2.97 1.47
C GLN A 40 16.04 3.77 0.19
N GLY A 41 17.06 4.63 0.24
CA GLY A 41 17.37 5.59 -0.80
C GLY A 41 16.74 6.94 -0.48
N ASP A 42 16.77 7.83 -1.47
CA ASP A 42 16.17 9.15 -1.35
C ASP A 42 14.64 9.10 -1.54
N VAL A 43 13.96 8.52 -0.54
CA VAL A 43 12.51 8.26 -0.58
C VAL A 43 11.87 8.52 0.79
N LEU A 44 10.65 9.05 0.78
CA LEU A 44 9.80 9.12 1.97
C LEU A 44 9.07 7.80 2.20
N GLU A 45 8.80 7.45 3.46
CA GLU A 45 7.92 6.33 3.81
C GLU A 45 6.51 6.56 3.25
N ARG A 46 5.95 5.55 2.57
CA ARG A 46 4.82 5.78 1.67
C ARG A 46 3.45 5.84 2.32
N TRP A 47 3.18 5.16 3.42
CA TRP A 47 1.89 5.36 4.08
C TRP A 47 1.74 6.78 4.63
N THR A 48 2.81 7.27 5.25
CA THR A 48 2.86 8.60 5.86
C THR A 48 2.80 9.69 4.78
N ALA A 49 3.64 9.57 3.74
CA ALA A 49 3.64 10.52 2.63
C ALA A 49 2.32 10.52 1.86
N LEU A 50 1.78 9.34 1.52
CA LEU A 50 0.53 9.22 0.76
C LEU A 50 -0.66 9.77 1.54
N THR A 51 -0.73 9.54 2.87
CA THR A 51 -1.78 10.11 3.72
C THR A 51 -1.73 11.64 3.73
N TYR A 52 -0.52 12.22 3.84
CA TYR A 52 -0.33 13.67 3.81
C TYR A 52 -0.73 14.28 2.46
N LEU A 53 -0.31 13.66 1.36
CA LEU A 53 -0.64 14.10 0.00
C LEU A 53 -2.14 13.95 -0.30
N ALA A 54 -2.77 12.86 0.16
CA ALA A 54 -4.21 12.65 0.00
C ALA A 54 -5.06 13.73 0.70
N ALA A 55 -4.60 14.23 1.84
CA ALA A 55 -5.24 15.36 2.52
C ALA A 55 -5.04 16.69 1.77
N ARG A 56 -3.86 16.93 1.19
CA ARG A 56 -3.54 18.14 0.42
C ARG A 56 -4.24 18.21 -0.94
N HIS A 57 -4.52 17.07 -1.55
CA HIS A 57 -5.04 16.96 -2.91
C HIS A 57 -6.31 16.10 -2.95
N PRO A 58 -7.45 16.64 -2.50
CA PRO A 58 -8.70 15.90 -2.41
C PRO A 58 -9.36 15.57 -3.76
N GLY A 59 -8.83 16.09 -4.88
CA GLY A 59 -9.35 15.79 -6.21
C GLY A 59 -8.93 14.42 -6.77
N LEU A 60 -8.00 13.73 -6.12
CA LEU A 60 -7.37 12.51 -6.65
C LEU A 60 -7.68 11.29 -5.78
N ARG A 61 -7.71 10.12 -6.41
CA ARG A 61 -7.57 8.83 -5.74
C ARG A 61 -6.10 8.55 -5.46
N TRP A 62 -5.82 7.88 -4.35
CA TRP A 62 -4.45 7.66 -3.88
C TRP A 62 -4.18 6.18 -3.66
N GLY A 63 -3.15 5.66 -4.33
CA GLY A 63 -2.78 4.25 -4.25
C GLY A 63 -1.29 3.99 -4.13
N HIS A 64 -0.97 2.76 -3.82
CA HIS A 64 0.42 2.28 -3.74
C HIS A 64 0.78 1.45 -4.97
N THR A 65 2.02 1.52 -5.44
CA THR A 65 2.51 0.69 -6.55
C THR A 65 3.83 -0.01 -6.20
N VAL A 66 3.80 -1.19 -5.62
CA VAL A 66 2.76 -1.68 -4.69
C VAL A 66 3.40 -1.83 -3.31
N LEU A 67 2.60 -1.87 -2.25
CA LEU A 67 3.10 -2.21 -0.91
C LEU A 67 3.73 -3.61 -0.92
N ALA A 68 4.84 -3.78 -0.21
CA ALA A 68 5.33 -5.11 0.11
C ALA A 68 4.54 -5.66 1.31
N GLN A 69 3.84 -6.77 1.12
CA GLN A 69 3.01 -7.39 2.17
C GLN A 69 3.80 -7.73 3.44
N SER A 70 5.10 -7.96 3.33
CA SER A 70 6.00 -8.35 4.41
C SER A 70 6.46 -7.20 5.30
N PHE A 71 6.30 -5.93 4.89
CA PHE A 71 6.78 -4.80 5.68
C PHE A 71 5.90 -4.48 6.88
N ARG A 72 4.63 -4.89 6.86
CA ARG A 72 3.64 -4.53 7.87
C ARG A 72 2.71 -5.71 8.15
N ASN A 73 2.19 -5.79 9.36
CA ASN A 73 1.19 -6.78 9.72
C ASN A 73 -0.09 -6.57 8.87
N PRO A 74 -0.72 -7.63 8.31
CA PRO A 74 -1.88 -7.47 7.44
C PRO A 74 -3.11 -6.87 8.13
N ALA A 75 -3.32 -7.12 9.42
CA ALA A 75 -4.39 -6.48 10.19
C ALA A 75 -4.13 -4.98 10.40
N LEU A 76 -2.86 -4.60 10.60
CA LEU A 76 -2.46 -3.19 10.63
C LEU A 76 -2.70 -2.53 9.27
N VAL A 77 -2.35 -3.18 8.17
CA VAL A 77 -2.63 -2.68 6.80
C VAL A 77 -4.13 -2.47 6.58
N ALA A 78 -4.97 -3.42 7.02
CA ALA A 78 -6.42 -3.27 6.95
C ALA A 78 -6.90 -2.03 7.71
N LYS A 79 -6.42 -1.83 8.94
CA LYS A 79 -6.76 -0.68 9.77
C LYS A 79 -6.30 0.64 9.15
N MET A 80 -5.05 0.72 8.68
CA MET A 80 -4.51 1.90 8.00
C MET A 80 -5.31 2.24 6.74
N GLY A 81 -5.65 1.24 5.93
CA GLY A 81 -6.45 1.41 4.73
C GLY A 81 -7.88 1.89 5.02
N ALA A 82 -8.53 1.33 6.04
CA ALA A 82 -9.87 1.77 6.47
C ALA A 82 -9.86 3.21 6.99
N THR A 83 -8.85 3.58 7.78
CA THR A 83 -8.66 4.94 8.27
C THR A 83 -8.44 5.93 7.12
N LEU A 84 -7.56 5.62 6.17
CA LEU A 84 -7.32 6.49 5.02
C LEU A 84 -8.53 6.56 4.10
N GLN A 85 -9.27 5.47 3.91
CA GLN A 85 -10.52 5.48 3.14
C GLN A 85 -11.54 6.44 3.75
N PHE A 86 -11.72 6.39 5.08
CA PHE A 86 -12.58 7.31 5.80
C PHE A 86 -12.12 8.77 5.65
N LEU A 87 -10.85 9.06 5.95
CA LEU A 87 -10.30 10.43 5.92
C LEU A 87 -10.28 11.03 4.51
N SER A 88 -10.06 10.19 3.49
CA SER A 88 -10.02 10.62 2.09
C SER A 88 -11.40 10.69 1.44
N GLY A 89 -12.48 10.35 2.15
CA GLY A 89 -13.83 10.36 1.58
C GLY A 89 -14.00 9.34 0.44
N GLY A 90 -13.42 8.15 0.60
CA GLY A 90 -13.59 7.05 -0.36
C GLY A 90 -12.51 6.95 -1.46
N ARG A 91 -11.42 7.70 -1.34
CA ARG A 91 -10.43 7.89 -2.42
C ARG A 91 -9.18 7.01 -2.28
N PHE A 92 -9.14 6.07 -1.34
CA PHE A 92 -8.02 5.15 -1.18
C PHE A 92 -8.08 3.96 -2.15
N ILE A 93 -6.92 3.52 -2.63
CA ILE A 93 -6.72 2.29 -3.39
C ILE A 93 -5.57 1.49 -2.75
N LEU A 94 -5.84 0.24 -2.37
CA LEU A 94 -4.81 -0.63 -1.83
C LEU A 94 -4.07 -1.35 -2.95
N GLY A 95 -2.89 -0.84 -3.33
CA GLY A 95 -1.96 -1.61 -4.13
C GLY A 95 -1.02 -2.43 -3.27
N ILE A 96 -1.00 -3.76 -3.43
CA ILE A 96 -0.19 -4.67 -2.61
C ILE A 96 0.42 -5.80 -3.44
N GLY A 97 1.59 -6.30 -3.02
CA GLY A 97 2.29 -7.39 -3.68
C GLY A 97 3.22 -8.16 -2.74
N ALA A 98 3.87 -9.20 -3.28
CA ALA A 98 4.66 -10.16 -2.50
C ALA A 98 6.04 -9.61 -2.06
N GLY A 99 6.42 -8.41 -2.49
CA GLY A 99 7.73 -7.83 -2.22
C GLY A 99 8.88 -8.45 -3.04
N GLY A 100 9.80 -7.59 -3.47
CA GLY A 100 10.93 -7.96 -4.34
C GLY A 100 12.32 -7.50 -3.87
N GLN A 101 12.40 -6.51 -2.98
CA GLN A 101 13.67 -5.85 -2.64
C GLN A 101 14.40 -6.55 -1.48
N ALA A 102 15.17 -7.59 -1.80
CA ALA A 102 15.90 -8.39 -0.80
C ALA A 102 16.87 -7.56 0.06
N ALA A 103 17.52 -6.57 -0.53
CA ALA A 103 18.47 -5.70 0.18
C ALA A 103 17.77 -4.88 1.26
N GLU A 104 16.69 -4.18 0.91
CA GLU A 104 15.90 -3.39 1.85
C GLU A 104 15.35 -4.22 3.01
N HIS A 105 14.82 -5.42 2.71
CA HIS A 105 14.34 -6.32 3.76
C HIS A 105 15.45 -6.59 4.78
N ARG A 106 16.64 -7.01 4.31
CA ARG A 106 17.76 -7.34 5.21
C ARG A 106 18.24 -6.13 6.01
N THR A 107 18.40 -4.98 5.37
CA THR A 107 18.93 -3.79 6.06
C THR A 107 17.94 -3.23 7.08
N TYR A 108 16.63 -3.38 6.86
CA TYR A 108 15.59 -3.02 7.83
C TYR A 108 15.28 -4.14 8.84
N GLY A 109 15.98 -5.28 8.78
CA GLY A 109 15.80 -6.39 9.72
C GLY A 109 14.59 -7.29 9.45
N TYR A 110 13.96 -7.18 8.28
CA TYR A 110 12.89 -8.08 7.85
C TYR A 110 13.43 -9.40 7.31
N ALA A 111 12.69 -10.48 7.58
CA ALA A 111 12.90 -11.74 6.89
C ALA A 111 12.62 -11.58 5.38
N PHE A 112 13.43 -12.24 4.54
CA PHE A 112 13.21 -12.30 3.10
C PHE A 112 13.05 -13.76 2.64
N PRO A 113 11.90 -14.39 2.93
CA PRO A 113 11.67 -15.79 2.59
C PRO A 113 11.60 -16.01 1.07
N PRO A 114 11.69 -17.25 0.56
CA PRO A 114 11.61 -17.56 -0.86
C PRO A 114 10.34 -17.01 -1.52
N GLY A 115 10.41 -16.72 -2.83
CA GLY A 115 9.32 -16.06 -3.54
C GLY A 115 7.97 -16.80 -3.47
N ARG A 116 7.98 -18.14 -3.46
CA ARG A 116 6.76 -18.94 -3.29
C ARG A 116 6.08 -18.69 -1.95
N GLU A 117 6.86 -18.60 -0.89
CA GLU A 117 6.38 -18.35 0.46
C GLU A 117 5.81 -16.94 0.58
N ARG A 118 6.48 -15.94 -0.02
CA ARG A 118 5.97 -14.56 -0.04
C ARG A 118 4.65 -14.43 -0.81
N VAL A 119 4.45 -15.19 -1.88
CA VAL A 119 3.16 -15.20 -2.60
C VAL A 119 2.07 -15.88 -1.77
N ALA A 120 2.39 -16.95 -1.04
CA ALA A 120 1.44 -17.58 -0.13
C ALA A 120 1.05 -16.64 1.03
N ALA A 121 2.04 -15.96 1.62
CA ALA A 121 1.82 -14.93 2.64
C ALA A 121 0.93 -13.78 2.13
N LEU A 122 1.14 -13.32 0.88
CA LEU A 122 0.27 -12.32 0.26
C LEU A 122 -1.19 -12.78 0.17
N ASP A 123 -1.44 -14.06 -0.16
CA ASP A 123 -2.79 -14.61 -0.21
C ASP A 123 -3.48 -14.56 1.16
N GLU A 124 -2.77 -14.98 2.21
CA GLU A 124 -3.26 -14.89 3.58
C GLU A 124 -3.49 -13.45 4.02
N ALA A 125 -2.58 -12.53 3.66
CA ALA A 125 -2.72 -11.11 3.96
C ALA A 125 -3.99 -10.51 3.33
N LEU A 126 -4.27 -10.83 2.06
CA LEU A 126 -5.48 -10.39 1.37
C LEU A 126 -6.75 -10.93 2.04
N GLN A 127 -6.76 -12.21 2.44
CA GLN A 127 -7.89 -12.79 3.17
C GLN A 127 -8.15 -12.09 4.51
N ILE A 128 -7.09 -11.78 5.27
CA ILE A 128 -7.21 -11.05 6.54
C ILE A 128 -7.74 -9.63 6.31
N ILE A 129 -7.19 -8.90 5.33
CA ILE A 129 -7.58 -7.53 5.02
C ILE A 129 -9.06 -7.48 4.63
N MET A 130 -9.48 -8.33 3.71
CA MET A 130 -10.87 -8.38 3.26
C MET A 130 -11.82 -8.81 4.37
N ALA A 131 -11.44 -9.78 5.21
CA ALA A 131 -12.25 -10.17 6.36
C ALA A 131 -12.45 -9.02 7.34
N LEU A 132 -11.41 -8.24 7.63
CA LEU A 132 -11.50 -7.08 8.53
C LEU A 132 -12.35 -5.94 7.95
N TRP A 133 -12.34 -5.74 6.63
CA TRP A 133 -13.16 -4.71 5.99
C TRP A 133 -14.63 -5.08 5.83
N THR A 134 -14.98 -6.37 5.90
CA THR A 134 -16.34 -6.85 5.57
C THR A 134 -17.05 -7.56 6.71
N ARG A 135 -16.36 -7.92 7.80
CA ARG A 135 -16.92 -8.63 8.95
C ARG A 135 -16.72 -7.82 10.23
N GLU A 136 -17.68 -7.89 11.12
CA GLU A 136 -17.61 -7.25 12.45
C GLU A 136 -16.38 -7.75 13.24
N ARG A 137 -16.11 -9.06 13.16
CA ARG A 137 -14.92 -9.70 13.72
C ARG A 137 -14.33 -10.73 12.76
N ALA A 138 -13.01 -10.79 12.70
CA ALA A 138 -12.23 -11.69 11.86
C ALA A 138 -11.29 -12.55 12.70
N THR A 139 -11.34 -13.86 12.44
CA THR A 139 -10.37 -14.84 12.92
C THR A 139 -9.80 -15.54 11.69
N PHE A 140 -8.48 -15.69 11.65
CA PHE A 140 -7.75 -16.36 10.59
C PHE A 140 -6.53 -17.05 11.19
N ALA A 141 -6.24 -18.28 10.75
CA ALA A 141 -5.07 -19.04 11.18
C ALA A 141 -4.46 -19.75 9.97
N GLY A 142 -3.51 -19.08 9.32
CA GLY A 142 -2.76 -19.61 8.19
C GLY A 142 -1.34 -20.03 8.58
N ALA A 143 -0.54 -20.35 7.57
CA ALA A 143 0.86 -20.73 7.75
C ALA A 143 1.75 -19.51 8.02
N HIS A 144 1.37 -18.32 7.56
CA HIS A 144 2.17 -17.11 7.66
C HIS A 144 1.58 -16.10 8.65
N TYR A 145 0.25 -16.01 8.73
CA TYR A 145 -0.42 -15.04 9.57
C TYR A 145 -1.53 -15.65 10.42
N ARG A 146 -1.74 -15.04 11.59
CA ARG A 146 -2.84 -15.37 12.50
C ARG A 146 -3.45 -14.08 13.05
N VAL A 147 -4.78 -14.02 13.08
CA VAL A 147 -5.57 -13.02 13.81
C VAL A 147 -6.71 -13.72 14.55
N GLU A 148 -7.10 -13.20 15.70
CA GLU A 148 -8.11 -13.83 16.56
C GLU A 148 -9.09 -12.78 17.06
N GLY A 149 -10.36 -12.87 16.63
CA GLY A 149 -11.44 -11.97 17.06
C GLY A 149 -11.23 -10.49 16.74
N ALA A 150 -10.36 -10.18 15.77
CA ALA A 150 -9.96 -8.81 15.44
C ALA A 150 -11.09 -8.04 14.71
N SER A 151 -11.23 -6.75 14.99
CA SER A 151 -12.20 -5.87 14.32
C SER A 151 -11.51 -4.66 13.70
N CYS A 152 -12.15 -4.03 12.71
CA CYS A 152 -11.62 -2.87 12.02
C CYS A 152 -12.71 -1.79 11.84
N GLU A 153 -12.83 -0.91 12.84
CA GLU A 153 -13.79 0.21 12.82
C GLU A 153 -13.12 1.58 12.57
N PRO A 154 -13.70 2.50 11.78
CA PRO A 154 -14.87 2.24 10.93
C PRO A 154 -14.50 1.25 9.82
N GLN A 155 -15.42 0.35 9.48
CA GLN A 155 -15.29 -0.40 8.24
C GLN A 155 -15.32 0.56 7.05
N PRO A 156 -14.47 0.36 6.03
CA PRO A 156 -14.41 1.28 4.91
C PRO A 156 -15.69 1.23 4.06
N ASN A 157 -16.26 2.40 3.79
CA ASN A 157 -17.39 2.57 2.89
C ASN A 157 -17.15 3.80 1.98
N PRO A 158 -17.11 3.64 0.64
CA PRO A 158 -17.15 2.38 -0.09
C PRO A 158 -15.95 1.48 0.22
N LEU A 159 -16.01 0.20 -0.14
CA LEU A 159 -14.85 -0.69 -0.04
C LEU A 159 -13.71 -0.17 -0.93
N PRO A 160 -12.45 -0.09 -0.44
CA PRO A 160 -11.33 0.36 -1.25
C PRO A 160 -11.03 -0.68 -2.34
N PRO A 161 -10.76 -0.27 -3.60
CA PRO A 161 -10.27 -1.21 -4.60
C PRO A 161 -8.93 -1.80 -4.18
N VAL A 162 -8.74 -3.08 -4.48
CA VAL A 162 -7.47 -3.78 -4.25
C VAL A 162 -6.81 -4.06 -5.59
N MET A 163 -5.58 -3.60 -5.75
CA MET A 163 -4.72 -3.87 -6.91
C MET A 163 -3.58 -4.79 -6.48
N VAL A 164 -3.52 -5.98 -7.06
CA VAL A 164 -2.45 -6.94 -6.77
C VAL A 164 -1.36 -6.83 -7.83
N GLY A 165 -0.16 -6.42 -7.43
CA GLY A 165 1.00 -6.41 -8.33
C GLY A 165 1.38 -7.84 -8.70
N ALA A 166 1.34 -8.21 -9.98
CA ALA A 166 1.55 -9.59 -10.43
C ALA A 166 2.49 -9.69 -11.63
N PHE A 167 3.61 -10.38 -11.47
CA PHE A 167 4.64 -10.51 -12.52
C PHE A 167 4.85 -11.95 -13.01
N ARG A 168 4.22 -12.95 -12.36
CA ARG A 168 4.39 -14.38 -12.66
C ARG A 168 3.04 -15.09 -12.67
N PRO A 169 2.87 -16.22 -13.38
CA PRO A 169 1.58 -16.90 -13.51
C PRO A 169 0.86 -17.16 -12.18
N ARG A 170 1.59 -17.56 -11.13
CA ARG A 170 1.01 -17.77 -9.79
C ARG A 170 0.42 -16.50 -9.16
N MET A 171 1.05 -15.34 -9.41
CA MET A 171 0.52 -14.07 -8.93
C MET A 171 -0.68 -13.60 -9.75
N LEU A 172 -0.71 -13.90 -11.06
CA LEU A 172 -1.88 -13.63 -11.90
C LEU A 172 -3.09 -14.47 -11.45
N SER A 173 -2.89 -15.75 -11.15
CA SER A 173 -3.94 -16.60 -10.57
C SER A 173 -4.39 -16.09 -9.20
N LEU A 174 -3.47 -15.58 -8.38
CA LEU A 174 -3.82 -14.98 -7.09
C LEU A 174 -4.66 -13.71 -7.27
N ALA A 175 -4.25 -12.80 -8.14
CA ALA A 175 -4.98 -11.58 -8.45
C ALA A 175 -6.41 -11.92 -8.92
N ALA A 176 -6.57 -12.93 -9.78
CA ALA A 176 -7.88 -13.37 -10.25
C ALA A 176 -8.79 -13.95 -9.14
N ARG A 177 -8.25 -14.52 -8.07
CA ARG A 177 -9.05 -15.04 -6.94
C ARG A 177 -9.62 -13.94 -6.03
N HIS A 178 -9.00 -12.77 -6.05
CA HIS A 178 -9.34 -11.62 -5.19
C HIS A 178 -9.92 -10.44 -5.98
N ALA A 179 -10.26 -10.67 -7.26
CA ALA A 179 -10.88 -9.69 -8.15
C ALA A 179 -12.41 -9.69 -8.05
#